data_AF-A0AAW1JDB4-F1
#
_entry.id   AF-A0AAW1JDB4-F1
#
_cell.length_a   1.000
_cell.length_b   1.000
_cell.length_c   1.000
_cell.angle_alpha   90.00
_cell.angle_beta   90.00
_cell.angle_gamma   90.00
#
_symmetry.space_group_name_H-M   'P 1'
#
loop_
_entity.id
_entity.type
_entity.pdbx_description
1 polymer ?
#
loop_
_entity_poly.entity_id
_entity_poly.type
_entity_poly.pdbx_seq_one_letter_code
_entity_poly.pdbx_strand_id
1 'polypeptide(L)'
;MPFSSNEFKNFCKNWSIEGVTSSPLYPRANGLAEKAVDIAKRILKKSIESNTDLESLLLEFRTTTVPSLGISPAEALMNRVLRTKIPIRDSNLTSRVQTSLHNRLKQNQDS
;
A
#
# COMPACT_ATOMS: atom_id res chain seq x y z
N MET A 1 -22.10 -2.18 -4.11
CA MET A 1 -22.75 -0.97 -3.55
C MET A 1 -21.96 0.25 -4.05
N PRO A 2 -22.57 1.18 -4.80
CA PRO A 2 -21.88 2.36 -5.32
C PRO A 2 -21.39 3.27 -4.20
N PHE A 3 -20.23 3.93 -4.37
CA PHE A 3 -19.67 4.85 -3.37
C PHE A 3 -20.51 6.12 -3.14
N SER A 4 -21.46 6.43 -4.03
CA SER A 4 -22.40 7.55 -3.88
C SER A 4 -23.69 7.19 -3.14
N SER A 5 -23.90 5.92 -2.81
CA SER A 5 -25.15 5.44 -2.22
C SER A 5 -25.33 5.92 -0.78
N ASN A 6 -26.57 5.97 -0.31
CA ASN A 6 -26.88 6.42 1.04
C ASN A 6 -26.34 5.45 2.10
N GLU A 7 -26.34 4.16 1.78
CA GLU A 7 -25.77 3.11 2.61
C GLU A 7 -24.26 3.32 2.82
N PHE A 8 -23.53 3.76 1.79
CA PHE A 8 -22.08 4.01 1.89
C PHE A 8 -21.80 5.22 2.78
N LYS A 9 -22.60 6.28 2.60
CA LYS A 9 -22.51 7.48 3.45
C LYS A 9 -22.77 7.17 4.91
N ASN A 10 -23.79 6.36 5.19
CA ASN A 10 -24.10 5.93 6.56
C ASN A 10 -22.98 5.08 7.15
N PHE A 11 -22.40 4.16 6.37
CA PHE A 11 -21.23 3.39 6.78
C PHE A 11 -20.06 4.31 7.14
N CYS A 12 -19.69 5.24 6.25
CA CYS A 12 -18.60 6.19 6.51
C CYS A 12 -18.86 7.03 7.78
N LYS A 13 -20.08 7.53 7.95
CA LYS A 13 -20.46 8.29 9.15
C LYS A 13 -20.33 7.47 10.43
N ASN A 14 -20.78 6.21 10.43
CA ASN A 14 -20.71 5.34 11.60
C ASN A 14 -19.28 4.98 11.99
N TRP A 15 -18.38 4.88 11.01
CA TRP A 15 -16.97 4.55 11.23
C TRP A 15 -16.06 5.78 11.31
N SER A 16 -16.62 6.99 11.34
CA SER A 16 -15.88 8.27 11.33
C SER A 16 -14.86 8.37 10.17
N ILE A 17 -15.23 7.83 9.01
CA ILE A 17 -14.44 7.88 7.78
C ILE A 17 -14.88 9.10 6.97
N GLU A 18 -13.93 9.94 6.60
CA GLU A 18 -14.17 11.03 5.65
C GLU A 18 -14.18 10.47 4.22
N GLY A 19 -15.36 10.44 3.60
CA GLY A 19 -15.52 10.04 2.21
C GLY A 19 -15.21 11.20 1.26
N VAL A 20 -14.01 11.21 0.67
CA VAL A 20 -13.64 12.19 -0.37
C VAL A 20 -13.88 11.57 -1.75
N THR A 21 -14.76 12.18 -2.54
CA THR A 21 -15.00 11.78 -3.93
C THR A 21 -14.18 12.65 -4.87
N SER A 22 -13.40 12.04 -5.76
CA SER A 22 -12.70 12.75 -6.83
C SER A 22 -13.69 13.30 -7.86
N SER A 23 -13.43 14.50 -8.38
CA SER A 23 -14.16 15.02 -9.56
C SER A 23 -13.97 14.06 -10.75
N PRO A 24 -15.01 13.83 -11.59
CA PRO A 24 -14.90 13.01 -12.79
C PRO A 24 -13.76 13.44 -13.74
N LEU A 25 -13.38 14.72 -13.70
CA LEU A 25 -12.33 15.31 -14.54
C LEU A 25 -10.93 15.23 -13.90
N TYR A 26 -10.78 14.59 -12.74
CA TYR A 26 -9.50 14.49 -12.03
C TYR A 26 -9.12 13.03 -11.71
N PRO A 27 -8.93 12.18 -12.74
CA PRO A 27 -8.60 10.76 -12.56
C PRO A 27 -7.25 10.54 -11.87
N ARG A 28 -6.34 11.52 -11.91
CA ARG A 28 -5.04 11.46 -11.22
C ARG A 28 -5.20 11.17 -9.72
N ALA A 29 -6.26 11.65 -9.07
CA ALA A 29 -6.51 11.36 -7.66
C ALA A 29 -6.67 9.87 -7.34
N ASN A 30 -7.13 9.06 -8.30
CA ASN A 30 -7.32 7.61 -8.14
C ASN A 30 -6.14 6.78 -8.69
N GLY A 31 -5.14 7.41 -9.30
CA GLY A 31 -4.05 6.68 -9.99
C GLY A 31 -3.24 5.75 -9.08
N LEU A 32 -3.10 6.09 -7.79
CA LEU A 32 -2.46 5.18 -6.83
C LEU A 32 -3.32 3.94 -6.53
N ALA A 33 -4.65 4.09 -6.45
CA ALA A 33 -5.56 2.97 -6.26
C ALA A 33 -5.54 2.03 -7.48
N GLU A 34 -5.54 2.58 -8.69
CA GLU A 34 -5.42 1.82 -9.94
C GLU A 34 -4.10 1.04 -9.99
N LYS A 35 -2.97 1.70 -9.72
CA LYS A 35 -1.66 1.04 -9.62
C LYS A 35 -1.65 -0.08 -8.58
N ALA A 36 -2.28 0.14 -7.42
CA ALA A 36 -2.37 -0.88 -6.38
C ALA A 36 -3.18 -2.10 -6.83
N VAL A 37 -4.28 -1.90 -7.55
CA VAL A 37 -5.07 -2.99 -8.16
C VAL A 37 -4.23 -3.76 -9.18
N ASP A 38 -3.46 -3.08 -10.02
CA ASP A 38 -2.59 -3.73 -11.00
C ASP A 38 -1.49 -4.55 -10.33
N ILE A 39 -0.89 -4.04 -9.26
CA ILE A 39 0.08 -4.79 -8.44
C ILE A 39 -0.59 -6.04 -7.85
N ALA A 40 -1.78 -5.91 -7.26
CA ALA A 40 -2.50 -7.05 -6.68
C ALA A 40 -2.80 -8.13 -7.74
N LYS A 41 -3.25 -7.73 -8.93
CA LYS A 41 -3.47 -8.66 -10.05
C LYS A 41 -2.18 -9.39 -10.46
N ARG A 42 -1.05 -8.68 -10.52
CA ARG A 42 0.25 -9.29 -10.85
C ARG A 42 0.71 -10.29 -9.80
N ILE A 43 0.51 -9.98 -8.51
CA ILE A 43 0.83 -10.89 -7.41
C ILE A 43 -0.02 -12.17 -7.51
N LEU A 44 -1.33 -12.02 -7.74
CA LEU A 44 -2.23 -13.16 -7.93
C LEU A 44 -1.85 -14.01 -9.14
N LYS A 45 -1.55 -13.37 -10.28
CA LYS A 45 -1.10 -14.06 -11.48
C LYS A 45 0.20 -14.83 -11.23
N LYS A 46 1.18 -14.20 -10.59
CA LYS A 46 2.46 -14.84 -10.22
C LYS A 46 2.24 -16.04 -9.28
N SER A 47 1.32 -15.94 -8.33
CA SER A 47 0.98 -17.05 -7.41
C SER A 47 0.54 -18.29 -8.18
N ILE A 48 -0.35 -18.11 -9.17
CA ILE A 48 -0.85 -19.20 -10.02
C ILE A 48 0.26 -19.76 -10.92
N GLU A 49 1.01 -18.89 -11.61
CA GLU A 49 2.04 -19.31 -12.57
C GLU A 49 3.23 -20.01 -11.92
N SER A 50 3.62 -19.58 -10.72
CA SER A 50 4.78 -20.12 -9.99
C SER A 50 4.39 -21.17 -8.94
N ASN A 51 3.11 -21.53 -8.85
CA ASN A 51 2.56 -22.41 -7.81
C ASN A 51 3.04 -22.05 -6.39
N THR A 52 3.18 -20.75 -6.13
CA THR A 52 3.68 -20.22 -4.87
C THR A 52 2.51 -19.66 -4.07
N ASP A 53 2.50 -19.97 -2.78
CA ASP A 53 1.51 -19.47 -1.83
C ASP A 53 1.40 -17.93 -1.85
N LEU A 54 0.16 -17.44 -1.83
CA LEU A 54 -0.15 -16.02 -1.95
C LEU A 54 0.42 -15.22 -0.77
N GLU A 55 0.39 -15.77 0.45
CA GLU A 55 0.91 -15.08 1.64
C GLU A 55 2.42 -14.86 1.54
N SER A 56 3.14 -15.83 0.98
CA SER A 56 4.58 -15.71 0.72
C SER A 56 4.89 -14.56 -0.27
N LEU A 57 4.11 -14.43 -1.34
CA LEU A 57 4.28 -13.34 -2.32
C LEU A 57 3.85 -11.98 -1.77
N LEU A 58 2.80 -11.93 -0.95
CA LEU A 58 2.40 -10.71 -0.27
C LEU A 58 3.47 -10.26 0.73
N LEU A 59 4.10 -11.18 1.45
CA LEU A 59 5.22 -10.88 2.34
C LEU A 59 6.43 -10.34 1.56
N GLU A 60 6.77 -10.96 0.42
CA GLU A 60 7.84 -10.49 -0.47
C GLU A 60 7.55 -9.07 -0.95
N PHE A 61 6.34 -8.80 -1.45
CA PHE A 61 5.93 -7.46 -1.87
C PHE A 61 6.02 -6.43 -0.73
N ARG A 62 5.51 -6.78 0.45
CA ARG A 62 5.52 -5.90 1.64
C ARG A 62 6.94 -5.57 2.12
N THR A 63 7.91 -6.43 1.87
CA THR A 63 9.30 -6.28 2.35
C THR A 63 10.27 -5.81 1.27
N THR A 64 9.85 -5.79 0.00
CA THR A 64 10.65 -5.26 -1.11
C THR A 64 10.66 -3.74 -1.08
N THR A 65 11.85 -3.14 -1.10
CA THR A 65 12.02 -1.69 -1.15
C THR A 65 11.50 -1.12 -2.47
N VAL A 66 10.68 -0.07 -2.39
CA VAL A 66 10.22 0.67 -3.58
C VAL A 66 11.33 1.63 -4.00
N PRO A 67 11.91 1.53 -5.22
CA PRO A 67 13.08 2.31 -5.61
C PRO A 67 12.89 3.83 -5.50
N SER A 68 11.70 4.34 -5.86
CA SER A 68 11.39 5.77 -5.79
C SER A 68 11.27 6.30 -4.36
N LEU A 69 10.98 5.43 -3.39
CA LEU A 69 10.78 5.81 -2.00
C LEU A 69 11.96 5.40 -1.11
N GLY A 70 12.79 4.45 -1.54
CA GLY A 70 13.92 3.92 -0.76
C GLY A 70 13.52 3.11 0.48
N ILE A 71 12.24 2.78 0.63
CA ILE A 71 11.70 2.01 1.75
C ILE A 71 10.68 0.98 1.25
N SER A 72 10.43 -0.06 2.04
CA SER A 72 9.41 -1.07 1.73
C SER A 72 7.99 -0.63 2.15
N PRO A 73 6.93 -1.21 1.56
CA PRO A 73 5.55 -0.93 1.98
C PRO A 73 5.29 -1.22 3.47
N ALA A 74 5.89 -2.28 4.02
CA ALA A 74 5.74 -2.59 5.44
C ALA A 74 6.42 -1.55 6.33
N GLU A 75 7.59 -1.03 5.93
CA GLU A 75 8.24 0.06 6.65
C GLU A 75 7.43 1.36 6.58
N ALA A 76 6.79 1.64 5.45
CA ALA A 76 5.92 2.81 5.29
C ALA A 76 4.72 2.75 6.25
N LEU A 77 4.12 1.57 6.41
CA LEU A 77 2.91 1.37 7.19
C LEU A 77 3.18 1.16 8.69
N MET A 78 4.20 0.37 9.03
CA MET A 78 4.46 -0.10 10.39
C MET A 78 5.72 0.52 11.01
N ASN A 79 6.43 1.37 10.27
CA ASN A 79 7.71 1.96 10.69
C ASN A 79 8.76 0.92 11.12
N ARG A 80 8.69 -0.33 10.62
CA ARG A 80 9.64 -1.40 10.98
C ARG A 80 9.84 -2.37 9.82
N VAL A 81 10.95 -3.09 9.84
CA VAL A 81 11.21 -4.19 8.92
C VAL A 81 10.53 -5.46 9.43
N LEU A 82 9.89 -6.22 8.53
CA LEU A 82 9.30 -7.52 8.89
C LEU A 82 10.34 -8.63 8.81
N ARG A 83 10.16 -9.65 9.64
CA ARG A 83 10.97 -10.87 9.56
C ARG A 83 10.57 -11.66 8.31
N THR A 84 11.56 -12.07 7.52
CA THR A 84 11.37 -12.91 6.33
C THR A 84 12.20 -14.18 6.45
N LYS A 85 12.22 -14.99 5.39
CA LYS A 85 13.11 -16.15 5.28
C LYS A 85 14.59 -15.74 5.15
N ILE A 86 14.86 -14.48 4.83
CA ILE A 86 16.21 -13.93 4.78
C ILE A 86 16.64 -13.55 6.20
N PRO A 87 17.79 -14.02 6.68
CA PRO A 87 18.27 -13.66 8.01
C PRO A 87 18.50 -12.15 8.11
N ILE A 88 18.00 -11.55 9.17
CA ILE A 88 18.17 -10.14 9.49
C ILE A 88 18.58 -10.00 10.95
N ARG A 89 19.37 -8.97 11.25
CA ARG A 89 19.75 -8.64 12.64
C ARG A 89 18.53 -8.12 13.39
N ASP A 90 18.36 -8.55 14.64
CA ASP A 90 17.23 -8.12 15.48
C ASP A 90 17.19 -6.61 15.71
N SER A 91 18.35 -5.95 15.72
CA SER A 91 18.47 -4.49 15.77
C SER A 91 17.78 -3.77 14.60
N ASN A 92 17.49 -4.48 13.50
CA ASN A 92 16.77 -3.92 12.35
C ASN A 92 15.26 -4.18 12.38
N LEU A 93 14.77 -5.05 13.27
CA LEU A 93 13.34 -5.35 13.44
C LEU A 93 12.63 -4.34 14.36
N THR A 94 13.38 -3.44 15.00
CA THR A 94 12.83 -2.37 15.84
C THR A 94 12.21 -1.27 14.99
N SER A 95 11.17 -0.63 15.51
CA SER A 95 10.54 0.50 14.84
C SER A 95 11.48 1.70 14.72
N ARG A 96 11.52 2.33 13.55
CA ARG A 96 12.23 3.58 13.27
C ARG A 96 11.27 4.57 12.65
N VAL A 97 11.16 5.75 13.26
CA VAL A 97 10.32 6.83 12.74
C VAL A 97 10.91 7.36 11.45
N GLN A 98 10.08 7.39 10.40
CA GLN A 98 10.48 7.80 9.07
C GLN A 98 10.04 9.25 8.80
N THR A 99 10.80 10.22 9.31
CA THR A 99 10.42 11.65 9.34
C THR A 99 10.14 12.27 7.97
N SER A 100 10.82 11.81 6.91
CA SER A 100 10.74 12.42 5.57
C SER A 100 9.79 11.72 4.59
N LEU A 101 9.05 10.69 5.01
CA LEU A 101 8.21 9.92 4.08
C LEU A 101 7.04 10.70 3.51
N HIS A 102 6.37 11.49 4.34
CA HIS A 102 5.22 12.27 3.91
C HIS A 102 5.56 13.18 2.73
N ASN A 103 6.71 13.86 2.81
CA ASN A 103 7.17 14.76 1.76
C ASN A 103 7.53 13.98 0.48
N ARG A 104 8.19 12.82 0.60
CA ARG A 104 8.50 11.96 -0.55
C ARG A 104 7.25 11.42 -1.23
N LEU A 105 6.22 11.05 -0.46
CA LEU A 105 4.95 10.56 -1.00
C LEU A 105 4.22 11.65 -1.78
N LYS A 106 4.19 12.89 -1.27
CA LYS A 106 3.62 14.03 -1.99
C LYS A 106 4.35 14.30 -3.31
N GLN A 107 5.68 14.37 -3.27
CA GLN A 107 6.49 14.60 -4.49
C GLN A 107 6.23 13.54 -5.58
N ASN A 108 6.06 12.27 -5.19
CA ASN A 108 5.75 11.19 -6.13
C ASN A 108 4.30 11.23 -6.67
N GLN A 109 3.38 11.95 -6.03
CA GLN A 109 2.01 12.16 -6.52
C GLN A 109 1.92 13.37 -7.46
N ASP A 110 2.79 14.36 -7.27
CA ASP A 110 2.83 15.61 -8.04
C ASP A 110 3.65 15.50 -9.35
N SER A 111 4.57 14.52 -9.43
CA SER A 111 5.39 14.19 -10.62
C SER A 111 4.62 13.36 -11.65
#